data_AF-A0A2X2WFE5-F1
#
_entry.id   AF-A0A2X2WFE5-F1
#
_cell.length_a   1.000
_cell.length_b   1.000
_cell.length_c   1.000
_cell.angle_alpha   90.00
_cell.angle_beta   90.00
_cell.angle_gamma   90.00
#
_symmetry.space_group_name_H-M   'P 1'
#
loop_
_entity.id
_entity.type
_entity.pdbx_description
1 polymer ?
#
loop_
_entity_poly.entity_id
_entity_poly.type
_entity_poly.pdbx_seq_one_letter_code
_entity_poly.pdbx_strand_id
1 'polypeptide(L)'
;MSSKIGARLLARTNRSVALTAAGKQFLADSRQILGLVNEAAARAERLHQGETGELRIGFTSSAPFIKAVSDTLSLFRQDYPDVHMQTREMNTREQIAPLNEGALDMGVTAQYLIAGYAGLGSDSA
;
A
#
# COMPACT_ATOMS: atom_id res chain seq x y z
N MET A 1 -3.88 -37.80 7.76
CA MET A 1 -3.81 -36.71 8.76
C MET A 1 -3.47 -37.24 10.15
N SER A 2 -4.25 -38.15 10.73
CA SER A 2 -4.01 -38.71 12.08
C SER A 2 -2.62 -39.35 12.26
N SER A 3 -2.09 -40.02 11.23
CA SER A 3 -0.74 -40.59 11.25
C SER A 3 0.40 -39.58 11.36
N LYS A 4 0.17 -38.30 10.99
CA LYS A 4 1.17 -37.22 11.11
C LYS A 4 1.05 -36.46 12.45
N ILE A 5 -0.09 -36.54 13.11
CA ILE A 5 -0.43 -35.75 14.32
C ILE A 5 -0.15 -36.56 15.59
N GLY A 6 0.02 -37.88 15.49
CA GLY A 6 0.31 -38.76 16.63
C GLY A 6 -0.88 -38.94 17.60
N ALA A 7 -2.04 -38.32 17.31
CA ALA A 7 -3.23 -38.38 18.13
C ALA A 7 -4.46 -38.83 17.32
N ARG A 8 -5.35 -39.57 17.99
CA ARG A 8 -6.65 -39.96 17.42
C ARG A 8 -7.62 -38.79 17.54
N LEU A 9 -7.93 -38.14 16.42
CA LEU A 9 -8.84 -36.97 16.40
C LEU A 9 -10.32 -37.37 16.33
N LEU A 10 -10.61 -38.56 15.79
CA LEU A 10 -11.97 -39.07 15.64
C LEU A 10 -12.14 -40.38 16.41
N ALA A 11 -13.14 -40.41 17.28
CA ALA A 11 -13.70 -41.64 17.82
C ALA A 11 -14.76 -42.15 16.84
N ARG A 12 -14.63 -43.40 16.39
CA ARG A 12 -15.56 -44.03 15.45
C ARG A 12 -16.15 -45.28 16.09
N THR A 13 -17.46 -45.44 15.97
CA THR A 13 -18.20 -46.69 16.19
C THR A 13 -18.89 -47.09 14.88
N ASN A 14 -19.48 -48.29 14.80
CA ASN A 14 -20.21 -48.72 13.61
C ASN A 14 -21.43 -47.85 13.25
N ARG A 15 -21.87 -46.96 14.16
CA ARG A 15 -23.07 -46.13 13.96
C ARG A 15 -22.82 -44.63 14.13
N SER A 16 -21.68 -44.20 14.65
CA SER A 16 -21.39 -42.79 14.87
C SER A 16 -19.91 -42.42 14.77
N VAL A 17 -19.66 -41.17 14.42
CA VAL A 17 -18.33 -40.54 14.43
C VAL A 17 -18.41 -39.28 15.28
N ALA A 18 -17.49 -39.13 16.22
CA ALA A 18 -17.39 -37.97 17.08
C ALA A 18 -15.93 -37.49 17.19
N LEU A 19 -15.74 -36.21 17.48
CA LEU A 19 -14.43 -35.66 17.81
C LEU A 19 -14.00 -36.15 19.20
N THR A 20 -12.75 -36.59 19.32
CA THR A 20 -12.10 -36.76 20.62
C THR A 20 -11.78 -35.40 21.23
N ALA A 21 -11.31 -35.35 22.48
CA ALA A 21 -10.82 -34.10 23.07
C ALA A 21 -9.71 -33.46 22.22
N ALA A 22 -8.73 -34.27 21.79
CA ALA A 22 -7.68 -33.83 20.85
C ALA A 22 -8.27 -33.37 19.50
N GLY A 23 -9.29 -34.06 19.00
CA GLY A 23 -10.00 -33.66 17.78
C GLY A 23 -10.69 -32.30 17.89
N LYS A 24 -11.30 -31.99 19.04
CA LYS A 24 -11.95 -30.70 19.28
C LYS A 24 -10.93 -29.56 19.32
N GLN A 25 -9.82 -29.75 20.06
CA GLN A 25 -8.76 -28.74 20.12
C GLN A 25 -8.13 -28.53 18.74
N PHE A 26 -7.75 -29.61 18.06
CA PHE A 26 -7.17 -29.55 16.73
C PHE A 26 -8.10 -28.86 15.71
N LEU A 27 -9.40 -29.08 15.80
CA LEU A 27 -10.38 -28.39 14.95
C LEU A 27 -10.44 -26.88 15.23
N ALA A 28 -10.39 -26.47 16.50
CA ALA A 28 -10.36 -25.06 16.87
C ALA A 28 -9.10 -24.39 16.32
N ASP A 29 -7.93 -24.98 16.57
CA ASP A 29 -6.64 -24.45 16.10
C ASP A 29 -6.58 -24.42 14.56
N SER A 30 -7.07 -25.47 13.89
CA SER A 30 -7.11 -25.53 12.42
C SER A 30 -7.97 -24.42 11.83
N ARG A 31 -9.13 -24.12 12.44
CA ARG A 31 -10.00 -23.03 11.98
C ARG A 31 -9.32 -21.68 12.13
N GLN A 32 -8.63 -21.45 13.25
CA GLN A 32 -7.87 -20.22 13.47
C GLN A 32 -6.75 -20.08 12.44
N ILE A 33 -5.97 -21.14 12.21
CA ILE A 33 -4.88 -21.13 11.22
C ILE A 33 -5.41 -20.84 9.82
N LEU A 34 -6.50 -21.50 9.40
CA LEU A 34 -7.11 -21.24 8.09
C LEU A 34 -7.65 -19.81 7.98
N GLY A 35 -8.20 -19.25 9.05
CA GLY A 35 -8.57 -17.84 9.13
C GLY A 35 -7.37 -16.93 8.86
N LEU A 36 -6.27 -17.15 9.58
CA LEU A 36 -5.03 -16.38 9.41
C LEU A 36 -4.45 -16.50 7.99
N VAL A 37 -4.50 -17.68 7.37
CA VAL A 37 -4.07 -17.90 5.99
C VAL A 37 -4.93 -17.10 5.01
N ASN A 38 -6.26 -17.14 5.17
CA ASN A 38 -7.17 -16.38 4.32
C ASN A 38 -6.95 -14.86 4.46
N GLU A 39 -6.77 -14.36 5.68
CA GLU A 39 -6.46 -12.96 5.92
C GLU A 39 -5.12 -12.55 5.32
N ALA A 40 -4.10 -13.41 5.41
CA ALA A 40 -2.79 -13.15 4.81
C ALA A 40 -2.88 -13.09 3.29
N ALA A 41 -3.62 -14.01 2.67
CA ALA A 41 -3.88 -13.99 1.22
C ALA A 41 -4.62 -12.71 0.80
N ALA A 42 -5.68 -12.33 1.52
CA ALA A 42 -6.42 -11.10 1.24
C ALA A 42 -5.56 -9.83 1.40
N ARG A 43 -4.67 -9.77 2.40
CA ARG A 43 -3.71 -8.67 2.53
C ARG A 43 -2.72 -8.63 1.36
N ALA A 44 -2.18 -9.77 0.96
CA ALA A 44 -1.25 -9.85 -0.16
C ALA A 44 -1.92 -9.47 -1.49
N GLU A 45 -3.17 -9.90 -1.69
CA GLU A 45 -3.98 -9.54 -2.86
C GLU A 45 -4.30 -8.05 -2.90
N ARG A 46 -4.76 -7.45 -1.80
CA ARG A 46 -5.00 -6.00 -1.71
C ARG A 46 -3.73 -5.17 -1.91
N LEU A 47 -2.58 -5.66 -1.41
CA LEU A 47 -1.28 -5.02 -1.64
C LEU A 47 -0.85 -5.12 -3.10
N HIS A 48 -1.11 -6.25 -3.76
CA HIS A 48 -0.85 -6.45 -5.18
C HIS A 48 -1.77 -5.61 -6.07
N GLN A 49 -3.03 -5.43 -5.67
CA GLN A 49 -4.05 -4.67 -6.42
C GLN A 49 -4.08 -3.17 -6.08
N GLY A 50 -3.29 -2.70 -5.11
CA GLY A 50 -3.17 -1.28 -4.77
C GLY A 50 -4.26 -0.71 -3.84
N GLU A 51 -5.14 -1.55 -3.29
CA GLU A 51 -6.37 -1.17 -2.55
C GLU A 51 -6.15 -0.76 -1.08
N THR A 52 -4.90 -0.76 -0.58
CA THR A 52 -4.60 -0.28 0.78
C THR A 52 -3.20 0.34 0.84
N GLY A 53 -2.84 1.07 -0.21
CA GLY A 53 -1.56 1.76 -0.32
C GLY A 53 -1.53 3.08 0.45
N GLU A 54 -0.34 3.49 0.86
CA GLU A 54 -0.06 4.86 1.27
C GLU A 54 0.72 5.54 0.14
N LEU A 55 0.28 6.73 -0.27
CA LEU A 55 0.96 7.54 -1.28
C LEU A 55 1.53 8.80 -0.60
N ARG A 56 2.85 8.88 -0.47
CA ARG A 56 3.55 9.99 0.17
C ARG A 56 4.07 10.95 -0.88
N ILE A 57 3.53 12.17 -0.89
CA ILE A 57 3.80 13.19 -1.91
C ILE A 57 4.44 14.42 -1.27
N GLY A 58 5.56 14.87 -1.84
CA GLY A 58 6.24 16.10 -1.45
C GLY A 58 5.83 17.21 -2.39
N PHE A 59 5.49 18.38 -1.84
CA PHE A 59 5.09 19.54 -2.62
C PHE A 59 5.97 20.73 -2.30
N THR A 60 6.47 21.42 -3.33
CA THR A 60 6.86 22.83 -3.15
C THR A 60 5.62 23.67 -2.86
N SER A 61 5.73 24.73 -2.06
CA SER A 61 4.59 25.51 -1.54
C SER A 61 3.54 25.93 -2.58
N SER A 62 3.95 26.19 -3.83
CA SER A 62 3.06 26.63 -4.91
C SER A 62 2.45 25.48 -5.75
N ALA A 63 3.02 24.28 -5.69
CA ALA A 63 2.63 23.16 -6.56
C ALA A 63 1.18 22.66 -6.36
N PRO A 64 0.63 22.54 -5.14
CA PRO A 64 -0.76 22.11 -4.93
C PRO A 64 -1.81 23.05 -5.53
N PHE A 65 -1.45 24.32 -5.75
CA PHE A 65 -2.34 25.34 -6.31
C PHE A 65 -2.35 25.36 -7.85
N ILE A 66 -1.49 24.59 -8.50
CA ILE A 66 -1.53 24.41 -9.95
C ILE A 66 -2.76 23.56 -10.27
N LYS A 67 -3.68 24.09 -11.09
CA LYS A 67 -4.98 23.45 -11.38
C LYS A 67 -4.84 21.99 -11.81
N ALA A 68 -3.91 21.70 -12.72
CA ALA A 68 -3.67 20.35 -13.20
C ALA A 68 -3.28 19.36 -12.09
N VAL A 69 -2.49 19.82 -11.11
CA VAL A 69 -2.09 19.01 -9.94
C VAL A 69 -3.31 18.75 -9.05
N SER A 70 -4.05 19.80 -8.69
CA SER A 70 -5.24 19.68 -7.84
C SER A 70 -6.34 18.81 -8.45
N ASP A 71 -6.61 18.95 -9.76
CA ASP A 71 -7.57 18.12 -10.49
C ASP A 71 -7.13 16.64 -10.47
N THR A 72 -5.84 16.37 -10.73
CA THR A 72 -5.29 15.01 -10.75
C THR A 72 -5.40 14.34 -9.39
N LEU A 73 -5.06 15.04 -8.30
CA LEU A 73 -5.20 14.50 -6.94
C LEU A 73 -6.65 14.24 -6.56
N SER A 74 -7.57 15.08 -7.06
CA SER A 74 -9.01 14.91 -6.80
C SER A 74 -9.57 13.69 -7.53
N LEU A 75 -9.20 13.50 -8.81
CA LEU A 75 -9.56 12.30 -9.58
C LEU A 75 -8.96 11.05 -8.96
N PHE A 76 -7.68 11.09 -8.57
CA PHE A 76 -7.04 9.95 -7.91
C PHE A 76 -7.75 9.57 -6.60
N ARG A 77 -8.14 10.54 -5.77
CA ARG A 77 -8.92 10.26 -4.55
C ARG A 77 -10.29 9.65 -4.85
N GLN A 78 -10.90 10.01 -5.97
CA GLN A 78 -12.20 9.48 -6.38
C GLN A 78 -12.09 8.03 -6.89
N ASP A 79 -11.08 7.76 -7.71
CA ASP A 79 -10.86 6.45 -8.32
C ASP A 79 -10.25 5.45 -7.33
N TYR A 80 -9.52 5.93 -6.31
CA TYR A 80 -8.82 5.13 -5.29
C TYR A 80 -9.15 5.62 -3.86
N PRO A 81 -10.42 5.49 -3.40
CA PRO A 81 -10.85 6.03 -2.10
C PRO A 81 -10.16 5.37 -0.90
N ASP A 82 -9.63 4.15 -1.07
CA ASP A 82 -8.96 3.39 -0.01
C ASP A 82 -7.43 3.66 0.07
N VAL A 83 -6.88 4.52 -0.80
CA VAL A 83 -5.48 4.94 -0.75
C VAL A 83 -5.32 6.15 0.16
N HIS A 84 -4.48 6.02 1.20
CA HIS A 84 -4.17 7.13 2.08
C HIS A 84 -3.08 8.03 1.49
N MET A 85 -3.45 9.25 1.07
CA MET A 85 -2.49 10.23 0.59
C MET A 85 -1.92 11.07 1.74
N GLN A 86 -0.61 10.97 1.96
CA GLN A 86 0.12 11.89 2.84
C GLN A 86 0.86 12.93 2.01
N THR A 87 0.65 14.21 2.33
CA THR A 87 1.32 15.31 1.64
C THR A 87 2.23 16.07 2.59
N ARG A 88 3.46 16.37 2.16
CA ARG A 88 4.42 17.16 2.94
C ARG A 88 4.91 18.36 2.14
N GLU A 89 4.89 19.53 2.75
CA GLU A 89 5.49 20.72 2.15
C GLU A 89 7.02 20.65 2.31
N MET A 90 7.73 20.66 1.18
CA MET A 90 9.19 20.47 1.11
C MET A 90 9.73 21.22 -0.12
N ASN A 91 10.86 21.91 0.00
CA ASN A 91 11.52 22.47 -1.18
C ASN A 91 12.12 21.35 -2.05
N THR A 92 12.42 21.65 -3.31
CA THR A 92 12.92 20.65 -4.28
C THR A 92 14.14 19.88 -3.77
N ARG A 93 15.05 20.54 -3.05
CA ARG A 93 16.28 19.91 -2.54
C ARG A 93 15.98 18.95 -1.39
N GLU A 94 15.04 19.31 -0.51
CA GLU A 94 14.62 18.50 0.63
C GLU A 94 13.91 17.21 0.21
N GLN A 95 13.28 17.19 -0.96
CA GLN A 95 12.58 16.00 -1.47
C GLN A 95 13.54 14.90 -1.94
N ILE A 96 14.81 15.22 -2.29
CA ILE A 96 15.73 14.29 -2.96
C ILE A 96 16.09 13.08 -2.08
N ALA A 97 16.50 13.29 -0.83
CA ALA A 97 16.93 12.17 0.02
C ALA A 97 15.76 11.23 0.36
N PRO A 98 14.57 11.73 0.77
CA PRO A 98 13.42 10.88 1.03
C PRO A 98 12.91 10.11 -0.20
N LEU A 99 13.04 10.65 -1.41
CA LEU A 99 12.73 9.91 -2.64
C LEU A 99 13.68 8.72 -2.83
N ASN A 100 14.98 8.94 -2.66
CA ASN A 100 15.99 7.88 -2.80
C ASN A 100 15.87 6.79 -1.73
N GLU A 101 15.44 7.18 -0.53
CA GLU A 101 15.26 6.29 0.62
C GLU A 101 13.89 5.58 0.62
N GLY A 102 13.00 5.92 -0.33
CA GLY A 102 11.64 5.41 -0.35
C GLY A 102 10.82 5.88 0.86
N ALA A 103 11.18 7.01 1.46
CA ALA A 103 10.39 7.72 2.48
C ALA A 103 9.37 8.70 1.84
N LEU A 104 9.56 9.03 0.55
CA LEU A 104 8.65 9.76 -0.31
C LEU A 104 8.46 8.98 -1.62
N ASP A 105 7.23 8.92 -2.13
CA ASP A 105 6.91 8.19 -3.37
C ASP A 105 6.96 9.11 -4.59
N MET A 106 6.60 10.38 -4.42
CA MET A 106 6.60 11.38 -5.49
C MET A 106 6.98 12.77 -4.97
N GLY A 107 7.76 13.49 -5.76
CA GLY A 107 8.00 14.92 -5.57
C GLY A 107 7.32 15.75 -6.66
N VAL A 108 6.59 16.80 -6.25
CA VAL A 108 5.91 17.73 -7.14
C VAL A 108 6.47 19.12 -6.92
N THR A 109 7.02 19.68 -7.99
CA THR A 109 7.66 21.00 -7.98
C THR A 109 6.98 21.92 -8.98
N ALA A 110 6.82 23.19 -8.62
CA ALA A 110 6.35 24.21 -9.54
C ALA A 110 7.56 24.79 -10.28
N GLN A 111 7.78 24.37 -11.52
CA GLN A 111 8.74 25.03 -12.41
C GLN A 111 8.03 26.14 -13.18
N TYR A 112 8.32 27.40 -12.85
CA TYR A 112 7.93 28.52 -13.69
C TYR A 112 8.94 28.67 -14.83
N LEU A 113 8.49 28.47 -16.06
CA LEU A 113 9.26 28.88 -17.22
C LEU A 113 9.08 30.39 -17.38
N ILE A 114 10.10 31.17 -17.06
CA ILE A 114 10.08 32.61 -17.39
C ILE A 114 10.28 32.71 -18.90
N ALA A 115 9.17 32.82 -19.63
CA ALA A 115 9.18 33.15 -21.04
C ALA A 115 9.72 34.58 -21.21
N GLY A 116 11.04 34.72 -21.35
CA GLY A 116 11.69 36.02 -21.51
C GLY A 116 13.22 36.01 -21.66
N TYR A 117 13.92 34.93 -21.29
CA TYR A 117 15.39 34.85 -21.37
C TYR A 117 15.95 34.05 -22.55
N ALA A 118 15.16 33.77 -23.58
CA ALA A 118 15.61 33.05 -24.77
C ALA A 118 16.33 33.93 -25.82
N GLY A 119 16.94 35.05 -25.42
CA GLY A 119 17.49 36.02 -26.39
C GLY A 119 18.73 36.82 -25.98
N LEU A 120 19.36 36.57 -24.82
CA LEU A 120 20.56 37.31 -24.40
C LEU A 120 21.73 36.35 -24.24
N GLY A 121 22.31 35.97 -25.38
CA GLY A 121 23.48 35.09 -25.41
C GLY A 121 24.01 34.85 -26.81
N SER A 122 24.10 35.90 -27.64
CA SER A 122 24.93 35.89 -28.85
C SER A 122 25.04 37.29 -29.46
N ASP A 123 25.54 38.27 -28.69
CA ASP A 123 26.35 39.33 -29.32
C ASP A 123 27.15 40.10 -28.27
N SER A 124 28.46 39.86 -28.25
CA SER A 124 29.47 40.91 -28.11
C SER A 124 30.86 40.29 -28.16
N ALA A 125 31.62 40.78 -29.15
CA ALA A 125 33.02 40.54 -29.49
C ALA A 125 34.01 40.68 -28.33
#